data_AF-A0A495E702-F1
#
_entry.id   AF-A0A495E702-F1
#
_cell.length_a   1.000
_cell.length_b   1.000
_cell.length_c   1.000
_cell.angle_alpha   90.00
_cell.angle_beta   90.00
_cell.angle_gamma   90.00
#
_symmetry.space_group_name_H-M   'P 1'
#
loop_
_entity.id
_entity.type
_entity.pdbx_description
1 polymer ?
#
loop_
_entity_poly.entity_id
_entity_poly.type
_entity_poly.pdbx_seq_one_letter_code
_entity_poly.pdbx_strand_id
1 'polypeptide(L)' 'MEKMSVIAIALVTFLVINFLYSKVLRVYVKKEFGKKWLTIWGNKVYFWQSSIFVSSAGTFLVMYLFRMF' A
#
# COMPACT_ATOMS: atom_id res chain seq x y z
N MET A 1 -11.41 9.53 20.30
CA MET A 1 -12.20 9.11 19.12
C MET A 1 -12.94 7.83 19.47
N GLU A 2 -14.13 7.64 18.93
CA GLU A 2 -14.78 6.33 19.02
C GLU A 2 -13.93 5.29 18.30
N LYS A 3 -13.89 4.05 18.82
CA LYS A 3 -13.10 2.95 18.24
C LYS A 3 -13.43 2.74 16.76
N MET A 4 -14.70 2.90 16.40
CA MET A 4 -15.19 2.84 15.02
C MET A 4 -14.53 3.89 14.12
N SER A 5 -14.38 5.12 14.60
CA SER A 5 -13.74 6.20 13.82
C SER A 5 -12.25 5.93 13.57
N VAL A 6 -11.53 5.39 14.58
CA VAL A 6 -10.11 5.05 14.42
C VAL A 6 -9.91 3.95 13.37
N ILE A 7 -10.75 2.91 13.41
CA ILE A 7 -10.73 1.82 12.42
C ILE A 7 -11.03 2.35 11.02
N ALA A 8 -12.04 3.21 10.89
CA ALA A 8 -12.39 3.82 9.61
C ALA A 8 -11.22 4.63 9.03
N ILE A 9 -10.56 5.46 9.85
CA ILE A 9 -9.39 6.26 9.43
C ILE A 9 -8.23 5.35 9.02
N ALA A 10 -7.95 4.28 9.77
CA ALA A 10 -6.90 3.33 9.44
C ALA A 10 -7.15 2.65 8.08
N LEU A 11 -8.39 2.22 7.81
CA LEU A 11 -8.77 1.60 6.54
C LEU A 11 -8.65 2.58 5.37
N VAL A 12 -9.12 3.80 5.54
CA VAL A 12 -9.00 4.85 4.50
C VAL A 12 -7.53 5.15 4.22
N THR A 13 -6.72 5.31 5.27
CA THR A 13 -5.28 5.56 5.15
C THR A 13 -4.59 4.43 4.39
N PHE A 14 -4.88 3.18 4.75
CA PHE A 14 -4.34 2.00 4.08
C PHE A 14 -4.71 1.99 2.60
N LEU A 15 -5.97 2.24 2.26
CA LEU A 15 -6.45 2.25 0.87
C LEU A 15 -5.78 3.35 0.05
N VAL A 16 -5.63 4.55 0.62
CA VAL A 16 -4.96 5.68 -0.04
C VAL A 16 -3.49 5.36 -0.32
N ILE A 17 -2.75 4.88 0.69
CA ILE A 17 -1.34 4.52 0.52
C ILE A 17 -1.19 3.39 -0.50
N ASN A 18 -2.02 2.36 -0.41
CA ASN A 18 -1.99 1.22 -1.33
C ASN A 18 -2.27 1.65 -2.78
N PHE A 19 -3.25 2.53 -2.99
CA PHE A 19 -3.56 3.05 -4.32
C PHE A 19 -2.40 3.86 -4.90
N LEU A 20 -1.83 4.78 -4.12
CA LEU A 20 -0.70 5.62 -4.57
C LEU A 20 0.55 4.77 -4.84
N TYR A 21 0.92 3.89 -3.90
CA TYR A 21 2.07 3.03 -4.02
C TYR A 21 1.94 2.06 -5.21
N SER A 22 0.81 1.37 -5.35
CA SER A 22 0.60 0.45 -6.47
C SER A 22 0.63 1.18 -7.83
N LYS A 23 0.14 2.42 -7.91
CA LYS A 23 0.23 3.24 -9.13
C LYS A 23 1.69 3.56 -9.47
N VAL A 24 2.46 4.05 -8.51
CA VAL A 24 3.88 4.40 -8.71
C VAL A 24 4.70 3.17 -9.04
N LEU A 25 4.54 2.09 -8.26
CA LEU A 25 5.26 0.85 -8.46
C LEU A 25 4.95 0.23 -9.82
N ARG A 26 3.69 0.28 -10.28
CA ARG A 26 3.29 -0.22 -11.60
C ARG A 26 3.98 0.54 -12.73
N VAL A 27 4.15 1.85 -12.60
CA VAL A 27 4.92 2.67 -13.56
C VAL A 27 6.40 2.28 -13.53
N TYR A 28 6.99 2.18 -12.34
CA TYR A 28 8.38 1.78 -12.14
C TYR A 28 8.68 0.41 -12.75
N VAL A 29 7.93 -0.63 -12.38
CA VAL A 29 8.21 -2.00 -12.88
C VAL A 29 8.02 -2.12 -14.39
N LYS A 30 7.07 -1.37 -14.97
CA LYS A 30 6.88 -1.34 -16.42
C LYS A 30 8.04 -0.66 -17.14
N LYS A 31 8.64 0.36 -16.51
CA LYS A 31 9.79 1.11 -17.06
C LYS A 31 11.07 0.29 -16.98
N GLU A 32 11.36 -0.29 -15.82
CA GLU A 32 12.65 -0.98 -15.56
C GLU A 32 12.67 -2.44 -16.06
N PHE A 33 11.54 -3.17 -15.92
CA PHE A 33 11.49 -4.61 -16.23
C PHE A 33 10.58 -4.95 -17.42
N GLY A 34 9.98 -3.94 -18.06
CA GLY A 34 9.14 -4.08 -19.23
C GLY A 34 7.69 -4.49 -18.95
N LYS A 35 6.86 -4.46 -19.99
CA LYS A 35 5.39 -4.61 -19.90
C LYS A 35 4.93 -6.00 -19.44
N LYS A 36 5.76 -7.04 -19.61
CA LYS A 36 5.44 -8.43 -19.27
C LYS A 36 5.75 -8.79 -17.81
N TRP A 37 6.40 -7.91 -17.05
CA TRP A 37 6.83 -8.27 -15.69
C TRP A 37 5.66 -8.64 -14.77
N LEU A 38 4.56 -7.87 -14.82
CA LEU A 38 3.35 -8.12 -14.03
C LEU A 38 2.45 -9.25 -14.55
N THR A 39 2.74 -9.83 -15.72
CA THR A 39 1.98 -10.99 -16.23
C THR A 39 2.50 -12.30 -15.64
N ILE A 40 3.73 -12.32 -15.14
CA ILE A 40 4.31 -13.47 -14.45
C ILE A 40 3.71 -13.54 -13.04
N TRP A 41 3.14 -14.70 -12.70
CA TRP A 41 2.40 -14.87 -11.44
C TRP A 41 3.24 -14.56 -10.21
N GLY A 42 4.48 -15.08 -10.14
CA GLY A 42 5.39 -14.80 -9.03
C GLY A 42 5.63 -13.30 -8.82
N ASN A 43 5.97 -12.58 -9.89
CA ASN A 43 6.16 -11.12 -9.84
C ASN A 43 4.89 -10.37 -9.43
N LYS A 44 3.72 -10.84 -9.90
CA LYS A 44 2.43 -10.27 -9.50
C LYS A 44 2.16 -10.46 -8.00
N VAL A 45 2.50 -11.61 -7.44
CA VAL A 45 2.40 -11.87 -6.00
C VAL A 45 3.35 -10.96 -5.23
N TYR A 46 4.63 -10.89 -5.62
CA TYR A 46 5.61 -10.00 -4.99
C TYR A 46 5.20 -8.53 -5.06
N PHE A 47 4.63 -8.10 -6.19
CA PHE A 47 4.09 -6.75 -6.35
C PHE A 47 3.02 -6.45 -5.29
N TRP A 48 2.00 -7.29 -5.17
CA TRP A 48 0.92 -7.09 -4.21
C TRP A 48 1.37 -7.25 -2.76
N GLN A 49 2.28 -8.18 -2.48
CA GLN A 49 2.87 -8.34 -1.16
C GLN A 49 3.61 -7.07 -0.72
N SER A 50 4.43 -6.49 -1.60
CA SER A 50 5.11 -5.22 -1.31
C SER A 50 4.12 -4.08 -1.07
N SER A 51 3.03 -4.05 -1.85
CA SER A 51 1.97 -3.04 -1.73
C SER A 51 1.27 -3.12 -0.38
N ILE A 52 0.89 -4.32 0.04
CA ILE A 52 0.28 -4.55 1.37
C ILE A 52 1.27 -4.17 2.47
N PHE A 53 2.53 -4.59 2.36
CA PHE A 53 3.54 -4.32 3.39
C PHE A 53 3.79 -2.82 3.60
N VAL A 54 4.04 -2.08 2.51
CA VAL A 54 4.27 -0.62 2.57
C VAL A 54 3.02 0.10 3.06
N SER A 55 1.83 -0.34 2.66
CA SER A 55 0.57 0.28 3.08
C SER A 55 0.30 0.05 4.56
N SER A 56 0.58 -1.15 5.09
CA SER A 56 0.47 -1.42 6.53
C SER A 56 1.48 -0.60 7.34
N ALA A 57 2.75 -0.57 6.92
CA ALA A 57 3.80 0.19 7.59
C ALA A 57 3.48 1.70 7.58
N GLY A 58 3.05 2.23 6.43
CA GLY A 58 2.65 3.63 6.29
C GLY A 58 1.41 3.97 7.12
N THR A 59 0.41 3.09 7.16
CA THR A 59 -0.79 3.28 8.00
C THR A 59 -0.42 3.33 9.48
N PHE A 60 0.43 2.41 9.94
CA PHE A 60 0.92 2.40 11.32
C PHE A 60 1.69 3.69 11.66
N LEU A 61 2.56 4.14 10.75
CA LEU A 61 3.31 5.39 10.91
C LEU A 61 2.38 6.60 11.01
N VAL A 62 1.36 6.69 10.15
CA VAL A 62 0.36 7.77 10.22
C VAL A 62 -0.37 7.71 11.56
N MET A 63 -0.91 6.56 11.95
CA MET A 63 -1.60 6.41 13.24
C MET A 63 -0.71 6.80 14.43
N TYR A 64 0.59 6.47 14.37
CA TYR A 64 1.55 6.81 15.41
C TYR A 64 1.80 8.31 15.50
N LEU A 65 2.06 8.95 14.36
CA LEU A 65 2.31 10.39 14.29
C LEU A 65 1.12 11.21 14.78
N PHE A 66 -0.10 10.77 14.48
CA PHE A 66 -1.33 11.40 14.93
C PHE A 66 -1.80 10.96 16.33
N ARG A 67 -1.00 10.16 17.05
CA ARG A 67 -1.32 9.64 18.40
C ARG A 67 -2.73 9.03 18.45
N MET A 68 -3.04 8.21 17.46
CA MET A 68 -4.33 7.51 17.34
C MET A 68 -4.40 6.20 18.14
N PHE A 69 -3.33 5.88 18.86
CA PHE A 69 -3.19 4.74 19.77
C PHE A 69 -3.43 5.15 21.22
#